data_AF-A0A2R5EIJ0-F1
#
_entry.id   AF-A0A2R5EIJ0-F1
#
_cell.length_a   1.000
_cell.length_b   1.000
_cell.length_c   1.000
_cell.angle_alpha   90.00
_cell.angle_beta   90.00
_cell.angle_gamma   90.00
#
_symmetry.space_group_name_H-M   'P 1'
#
loop_
_entity.id
_entity.type
_entity.pdbx_description
1 polymer ?
#
loop_
_entity_poly.entity_id
_entity_poly.type
_entity_poly.pdbx_seq_one_letter_code
_entity_poly.pdbx_strand_id
1 'polypeptide(L)'
;MHRAKDQGLDPIKALLDDLEQSIADFDQRLENAVADPAVTGLRSQAKDFPAIAADAKRQLPPEPARAPQGVAAPAEPEPALPFVDLLAELAEAAATRTVDDAEQQRQQQAMTEQLHQDLKAVFDYFNQLVRHANTLKPALPRVYRLNARNHFSGLAWHDGFVDYRSTTRFDRSYYEKVLFQVRYQAPQPLVAVCPLDQAAILRKELEMVNLRVQQEDSTMLPEGGPGLRFTLPEAIPMQLSVEADFANHALVLRCRNAGAFGLSAFRVAGGRITRALLDGIGLVLLGRSDAMPKELQRVPYQRLD
;
A
#
# COMPACT_ATOMS: atom_id res chain seq x y z
N MET A 1 9.74 -15.75 66.08
CA MET A 1 10.07 -14.70 65.11
C MET A 1 9.59 -15.17 63.74
N HIS A 2 8.49 -14.60 63.27
CA HIS A 2 7.87 -14.94 61.98
C HIS A 2 8.38 -14.02 60.87
N ARG A 3 8.36 -14.60 59.67
CA ARG A 3 8.11 -13.97 58.36
C ARG A 3 9.32 -13.67 57.48
N ALA A 4 9.70 -14.70 56.71
CA ALA A 4 10.16 -14.55 55.34
C ALA A 4 8.97 -14.86 54.40
N LYS A 5 8.94 -14.23 53.21
CA LYS A 5 7.94 -14.22 52.12
C LYS A 5 6.89 -13.10 52.21
N ASP A 6 7.13 -12.02 51.45
CA ASP A 6 6.12 -11.16 50.80
C ASP A 6 6.82 -10.03 50.00
N GLN A 7 7.56 -10.36 48.93
CA GLN A 7 8.11 -9.33 48.01
C GLN A 7 7.94 -9.68 46.52
N GLY A 8 7.26 -10.79 46.18
CA GLY A 8 6.98 -11.18 44.79
C GLY A 8 5.54 -10.94 44.33
N LEU A 9 4.64 -10.53 45.22
CA LEU A 9 3.21 -10.34 44.96
C LEU A 9 2.82 -8.88 44.68
N ASP A 10 3.67 -7.93 45.06
CA ASP A 10 3.38 -6.50 44.93
C ASP A 10 3.36 -5.97 43.49
N PRO A 11 4.24 -6.40 42.54
CA PRO A 11 4.17 -5.88 41.17
C PRO A 11 2.98 -6.46 40.40
N ILE A 12 2.54 -7.68 40.73
CA ILE A 12 1.37 -8.32 40.10
C ILE A 12 0.08 -7.72 40.65
N LYS A 13 0.02 -7.41 41.96
CA LYS A 13 -1.09 -6.64 42.53
C LYS A 13 -1.17 -5.24 41.96
N ALA A 14 -0.04 -4.56 41.78
CA ALA A 14 -0.02 -3.24 41.14
C ALA A 14 -0.53 -3.29 39.69
N LEU A 15 -0.20 -4.34 38.93
CA LEU A 15 -0.72 -4.53 37.57
C LEU A 15 -2.20 -4.91 37.53
N LEU A 16 -2.70 -5.64 38.52
CA LEU A 16 -4.12 -5.97 38.64
C LEU A 16 -4.94 -4.75 39.04
N ASP A 17 -4.45 -3.93 39.98
CA ASP A 17 -5.10 -2.67 40.37
C ASP A 17 -5.10 -1.66 39.20
N ASP A 18 -4.04 -1.61 38.38
CA ASP A 18 -3.96 -0.76 37.18
C ASP A 18 -4.91 -1.25 36.07
N LEU A 19 -5.08 -2.57 35.94
CA LEU A 19 -6.08 -3.17 35.04
C LEU A 19 -7.52 -2.90 35.51
N GLU A 20 -7.78 -3.02 36.81
CA GLU A 20 -9.09 -2.70 37.39
C GLU A 20 -9.42 -1.21 37.26
N GLN A 21 -8.44 -0.32 37.42
CA GLN A 21 -8.58 1.11 37.15
C GLN A 21 -8.83 1.40 35.67
N SER A 22 -8.14 0.70 34.76
CA SER A 22 -8.37 0.85 33.31
C SER A 22 -9.75 0.35 32.87
N ILE A 23 -10.30 -0.69 33.52
CA ILE A 23 -11.64 -1.21 33.21
C ILE A 23 -12.71 -0.24 33.75
N ALA A 24 -12.55 0.26 34.97
CA ALA A 24 -13.45 1.26 35.55
C ALA A 24 -13.47 2.56 34.73
N ASP A 25 -12.31 3.03 34.26
CA ASP A 25 -12.20 4.20 33.38
C ASP A 25 -12.87 3.96 32.02
N PHE A 26 -12.84 2.72 31.51
CA PHE A 26 -13.48 2.36 30.25
C PHE A 26 -15.01 2.33 30.38
N ASP A 27 -15.54 1.75 31.46
CA ASP A 27 -16.98 1.73 31.75
C ASP A 27 -17.51 3.16 31.99
N GLN A 28 -16.74 4.00 32.70
CA GLN A 28 -17.09 5.41 32.90
C GLN A 28 -17.10 6.21 31.59
N ARG A 29 -16.19 5.90 30.64
CA ARG A 29 -16.22 6.49 29.29
C ARG A 29 -17.39 5.98 28.46
N LEU A 30 -17.77 4.71 28.62
CA LEU A 30 -18.90 4.11 27.92
C LEU A 30 -20.23 4.70 28.42
N GLU A 31 -20.42 4.85 29.72
CA GLU A 31 -21.60 5.50 30.31
C GLU A 31 -21.70 6.97 29.90
N ASN A 32 -20.57 7.69 29.87
CA ASN A 32 -20.54 9.08 29.37
C ASN A 32 -20.84 9.16 27.87
N ALA A 33 -20.44 8.18 27.05
CA ALA A 33 -20.76 8.13 25.63
C ALA A 33 -22.23 7.75 25.35
N VAL A 34 -22.88 7.00 26.25
CA VAL A 34 -24.31 6.67 26.16
C VAL A 34 -25.18 7.85 26.64
N ALA A 35 -24.66 8.70 27.53
CA ALA A 35 -25.34 9.89 28.01
C ALA A 35 -25.24 11.11 27.07
N ASP A 36 -24.39 11.06 26.04
CA ASP A 36 -24.15 12.17 25.12
C ASP A 36 -25.00 12.01 23.83
N PRO A 37 -26.08 12.80 23.63
CA PRO A 37 -26.98 12.65 22.48
C PRO A 37 -26.37 13.11 21.14
N ALA A 38 -25.09 13.52 21.11
CA ALA A 38 -24.46 14.08 19.93
C ALA A 38 -23.75 13.07 19.01
N VAL A 39 -23.60 11.80 19.40
CA VAL A 39 -22.87 10.78 18.58
C VAL A 39 -23.74 9.57 18.23
N THR A 40 -25.06 9.76 18.10
CA THR A 40 -25.94 8.79 17.41
C THR A 40 -26.05 9.17 15.93
N GLY A 41 -24.92 9.19 15.25
CA GLY A 41 -24.79 9.77 13.91
C GLY A 41 -24.31 8.81 12.83
N LEU A 42 -24.33 7.48 13.02
CA LEU A 42 -24.05 6.53 11.94
C LEU A 42 -24.60 5.14 12.27
N ARG A 43 -25.93 4.99 12.24
CA ARG A 43 -26.56 3.67 12.11
C ARG A 43 -27.61 3.69 11.00
N SER A 44 -27.37 2.79 10.04
CA SER A 44 -28.34 2.14 9.16
C SER A 44 -29.06 3.00 8.12
N GLN A 45 -28.58 2.89 6.86
CA GLN A 45 -29.47 2.94 5.70
C GLN A 45 -30.53 1.82 5.85
N ALA A 46 -31.71 2.19 6.32
CA ALA A 46 -32.87 1.33 6.28
C ALA A 46 -33.35 1.25 4.83
N LYS A 47 -33.23 0.06 4.21
CA LYS A 47 -34.10 -0.31 3.10
C LYS A 47 -35.53 -0.25 3.61
N ASP A 48 -36.36 0.53 2.94
CA ASP A 48 -37.81 0.61 3.18
C ASP A 48 -38.43 -0.79 3.15
N PHE A 49 -38.92 -1.25 4.30
CA PHE A 49 -39.87 -2.35 4.37
C PHE A 49 -41.29 -1.76 4.39
N PRO A 50 -42.22 -2.25 3.57
CA PRO A 50 -43.59 -1.73 3.58
C PRO A 50 -44.29 -2.04 4.90
N ALA A 51 -44.98 -1.03 5.44
CA ALA A 51 -45.69 -1.09 6.70
C ALA A 51 -46.85 -2.11 6.67
N ILE A 52 -46.83 -3.06 7.60
CA ILE A 52 -47.97 -3.96 7.83
C ILE A 52 -49.01 -3.16 8.63
N ALA A 53 -50.14 -2.86 8.00
CA ALA A 53 -51.27 -2.20 8.65
C ALA A 53 -51.79 -3.07 9.80
N ALA A 54 -51.80 -2.51 11.01
CA ALA A 54 -52.41 -3.09 12.19
C ALA A 54 -53.94 -2.93 12.14
N ASP A 55 -54.61 -3.56 11.19
CA ASP A 55 -56.06 -3.72 11.23
C ASP A 55 -56.51 -4.87 10.31
N ALA A 56 -56.51 -6.08 10.87
CA ALA A 56 -57.36 -7.17 10.40
C ALA A 56 -57.53 -8.16 11.56
N LYS A 57 -58.60 -7.95 12.33
CA LYS A 57 -59.20 -8.97 13.20
C LYS A 57 -59.33 -10.28 12.40
N ARG A 58 -58.40 -11.22 12.57
CA ARG A 58 -58.66 -12.62 12.23
C ARG A 58 -59.68 -13.12 13.24
N GLN A 59 -60.93 -13.13 12.81
CA GLN A 59 -62.03 -13.80 13.50
C GLN A 59 -61.63 -15.27 13.70
N LEU A 60 -61.49 -15.68 14.96
CA LEU A 60 -61.48 -17.08 15.35
C LEU A 60 -62.85 -17.69 14.97
N PRO A 61 -62.89 -18.83 14.27
CA PRO A 61 -64.14 -19.58 14.10
C PRO A 61 -64.66 -20.05 15.47
N PRO A 62 -65.98 -20.04 15.72
CA PRO A 62 -66.54 -20.53 16.97
C PRO A 62 -66.33 -22.04 17.12
N GLU A 63 -65.84 -22.43 18.29
CA GLU A 63 -65.75 -23.80 18.80
C GLU A 63 -67.13 -24.46 18.80
N PRO A 64 -67.34 -25.62 18.13
CA PRO A 64 -68.53 -26.42 18.37
C PRO A 64 -68.34 -27.32 19.60
N ALA A 65 -69.38 -27.32 20.43
CA ALA A 65 -69.48 -28.04 21.68
C ALA A 65 -69.30 -29.55 21.55
N ARG A 66 -68.65 -30.10 22.57
CA ARG A 66 -68.35 -31.52 22.80
C ARG A 66 -69.62 -32.32 23.10
N ALA A 67 -69.79 -33.47 22.45
CA ALA A 67 -70.59 -34.60 22.95
C ALA A 67 -69.82 -35.91 22.67
N PRO A 68 -69.97 -36.96 23.51
CA PRO A 68 -68.89 -37.92 23.76
C PRO A 68 -68.92 -39.21 22.91
N GLN A 69 -67.69 -39.67 22.64
CA GLN A 69 -67.16 -41.06 22.62
C GLN A 69 -67.88 -42.18 21.85
N GLY A 70 -67.10 -42.85 20.98
CA GLY A 70 -67.46 -44.18 20.50
C GLY A 70 -66.55 -44.80 19.44
N VAL A 71 -65.40 -45.31 19.89
CA VAL A 71 -64.65 -46.50 19.37
C VAL A 71 -63.83 -46.38 18.06
N ALA A 72 -62.56 -46.74 18.24
CA ALA A 72 -61.41 -46.81 17.37
C ALA A 72 -61.50 -47.73 16.14
N ALA A 73 -60.75 -47.40 15.09
CA ALA A 73 -59.80 -48.29 14.40
C ALA A 73 -58.98 -47.55 13.31
N PRO A 74 -57.80 -48.06 12.90
CA PRO A 74 -56.62 -47.24 12.59
C PRO A 74 -56.11 -47.33 11.14
N ALA A 75 -55.48 -46.25 10.66
CA ALA A 75 -54.59 -46.15 9.48
C ALA A 75 -54.08 -44.70 9.46
N GLU A 76 -52.85 -44.29 9.17
CA GLU A 76 -51.52 -44.80 8.81
C GLU A 76 -50.57 -43.62 9.17
N PRO A 77 -49.26 -43.82 9.39
CA PRO A 77 -48.37 -42.75 9.80
C PRO A 77 -48.21 -41.72 8.68
N GLU A 78 -48.76 -40.52 8.86
CA GLU A 78 -48.45 -39.37 7.99
C GLU A 78 -46.93 -39.14 8.00
N PRO A 79 -46.29 -38.99 6.82
CA PRO A 79 -44.88 -38.67 6.77
C PRO A 79 -44.70 -37.31 7.43
N ALA A 80 -43.98 -37.30 8.56
CA ALA A 80 -43.57 -36.09 9.24
C ALA A 80 -42.95 -35.15 8.19
N LEU A 81 -43.60 -34.02 7.95
CA LEU A 81 -43.04 -32.94 7.15
C LEU A 81 -41.61 -32.70 7.68
N PRO A 82 -40.57 -32.68 6.81
CA PRO A 82 -39.22 -32.44 7.28
C PRO A 82 -39.26 -31.08 7.97
N PHE A 83 -39.07 -31.10 9.29
CA PHE A 83 -38.92 -29.88 10.07
C PHE A 83 -37.60 -29.29 9.58
N VAL A 84 -37.69 -28.34 8.65
CA VAL A 84 -36.51 -27.61 8.15
C VAL A 84 -36.05 -26.78 9.34
N ASP A 85 -35.06 -27.30 10.04
CA ASP A 85 -34.42 -26.61 11.15
C ASP A 85 -33.56 -25.50 10.56
N LEU A 86 -34.20 -24.36 10.32
CA LEU A 86 -33.58 -23.15 9.78
C LEU A 86 -32.37 -22.71 10.61
N LEU A 87 -32.33 -22.99 11.92
CA LEU A 87 -31.18 -22.67 12.75
C LEU A 87 -30.01 -23.63 12.47
N ALA A 88 -30.28 -24.91 12.23
CA ALA A 88 -29.24 -25.86 11.80
C ALA A 88 -28.69 -25.47 10.42
N GLU A 89 -29.54 -25.11 9.46
CA GLU A 89 -29.11 -24.65 8.13
C GLU A 89 -28.32 -23.33 8.20
N LEU A 90 -28.74 -22.38 9.04
CA LEU A 90 -27.99 -21.15 9.28
C LEU A 90 -26.66 -21.40 10.01
N ALA A 91 -26.61 -22.38 10.92
CA ALA A 91 -25.38 -22.76 11.60
C ALA A 91 -24.38 -23.43 10.64
N GLU A 92 -24.84 -24.30 9.75
CA GLU A 92 -24.01 -24.90 8.70
C GLU A 92 -23.54 -23.85 7.68
N ALA A 93 -24.42 -22.93 7.25
CA ALA A 93 -24.07 -21.83 6.37
C ALA A 93 -23.08 -20.85 7.04
N ALA A 94 -23.23 -20.59 8.34
CA ALA A 94 -22.29 -19.78 9.11
C ALA A 94 -20.94 -20.49 9.29
N ALA A 95 -20.93 -21.79 9.57
CA ALA A 95 -19.72 -22.58 9.67
C ALA A 95 -18.96 -22.64 8.34
N THR A 96 -19.67 -22.75 7.21
CA THR A 96 -19.05 -22.72 5.88
C THR A 96 -18.43 -21.35 5.60
N ARG A 97 -19.14 -20.26 5.93
CA ARG A 97 -18.59 -18.89 5.79
C ARG A 97 -17.37 -18.65 6.65
N THR A 98 -17.34 -19.12 7.90
CA THR A 98 -16.16 -18.92 8.77
C THR A 98 -14.94 -19.68 8.27
N VAL A 99 -15.12 -20.86 7.65
CA VAL A 99 -14.05 -21.61 6.99
C VAL A 99 -13.56 -20.87 5.74
N ASP A 100 -14.47 -20.41 4.89
CA ASP A 100 -14.14 -19.63 3.69
C ASP A 100 -13.39 -18.33 4.06
N ASP A 101 -13.85 -17.61 5.08
CA ASP A 101 -13.21 -16.39 5.59
C ASP A 101 -11.80 -16.69 6.13
N ALA A 102 -11.63 -17.80 6.86
CA ALA A 102 -10.34 -18.22 7.38
C ALA A 102 -9.37 -18.67 6.27
N GLU A 103 -9.87 -19.27 5.18
CA GLU A 103 -9.08 -19.60 4.00
C GLU A 103 -8.66 -18.36 3.23
N GLN A 104 -9.58 -17.42 3.00
CA GLN A 104 -9.28 -16.14 2.37
C GLN A 104 -8.25 -15.35 3.17
N GLN A 105 -8.38 -15.31 4.49
CA GLN A 105 -7.42 -14.64 5.36
C GLN A 105 -6.03 -15.31 5.30
N ARG A 106 -5.95 -16.65 5.26
CA ARG A 106 -4.69 -17.37 5.07
C ARG A 106 -4.05 -17.08 3.71
N GLN A 107 -4.83 -17.04 2.64
CA GLN A 107 -4.35 -16.69 1.30
C GLN A 107 -3.80 -15.27 1.26
N GLN A 108 -4.53 -14.29 1.82
CA GLN A 108 -4.10 -12.90 1.87
C GLN A 108 -2.80 -12.73 2.68
N GLN A 109 -2.66 -13.45 3.79
CA GLN A 109 -1.43 -13.46 4.59
C GLN A 109 -0.25 -14.04 3.81
N ALA A 110 -0.44 -15.17 3.13
CA ALA A 110 0.60 -15.79 2.31
C ALA A 110 1.07 -14.86 1.16
N MET A 111 0.14 -14.17 0.50
CA MET A 111 0.48 -13.21 -0.54
C MET A 111 1.20 -11.97 0.00
N THR A 112 0.81 -11.50 1.19
CA THR A 112 1.48 -10.37 1.87
C THR A 112 2.91 -10.73 2.26
N GLU A 113 3.12 -11.94 2.80
CA GLU A 113 4.44 -12.48 3.14
C GLU A 113 5.32 -12.61 1.90
N GLN A 114 4.77 -13.06 0.78
CA GLN A 114 5.52 -13.15 -0.47
C GLN A 114 6.00 -11.78 -0.97
N LEU A 115 5.14 -10.76 -0.95
CA LEU A 115 5.53 -9.38 -1.32
C LEU A 115 6.59 -8.82 -0.36
N HIS A 116 6.49 -9.15 0.93
CA HIS A 116 7.50 -8.77 1.91
C HIS A 116 8.86 -9.39 1.61
N GLN A 117 8.91 -10.68 1.26
CA GLN A 117 10.16 -11.35 0.87
C GLN A 117 10.74 -10.76 -0.42
N ASP A 118 9.90 -10.45 -1.40
CA ASP A 118 10.33 -9.78 -2.63
C ASP A 118 10.95 -8.40 -2.34
N LEU A 119 10.28 -7.56 -1.53
CA LEU A 119 10.80 -6.24 -1.15
C LEU A 119 12.09 -6.34 -0.34
N LYS A 120 12.22 -7.33 0.53
CA LYS A 120 13.46 -7.59 1.27
C LYS A 120 14.60 -7.94 0.30
N ALA A 121 14.35 -8.82 -0.66
CA ALA A 121 15.34 -9.18 -1.68
C ALA A 121 15.75 -7.97 -2.54
N VAL A 122 14.79 -7.11 -2.90
CA VAL A 122 15.02 -5.84 -3.60
C VAL A 122 15.92 -4.92 -2.76
N PHE A 123 15.59 -4.74 -1.48
CA PHE A 123 16.36 -3.91 -0.55
C PHE A 123 17.80 -4.43 -0.39
N ASP A 124 17.97 -5.71 -0.10
CA ASP A 124 19.28 -6.33 0.10
C ASP A 124 20.15 -6.19 -1.15
N TYR A 125 19.57 -6.39 -2.33
CA TYR A 125 20.24 -6.20 -3.61
C TYR A 125 20.71 -4.75 -3.80
N PHE A 126 19.80 -3.78 -3.66
CA PHE A 126 20.15 -2.38 -3.86
C PHE A 126 21.13 -1.88 -2.82
N ASN A 127 21.05 -2.35 -1.57
CA ASN A 127 21.99 -2.00 -0.51
C ASN A 127 23.42 -2.46 -0.87
N GLN A 128 23.57 -3.70 -1.36
CA GLN A 128 24.85 -4.21 -1.85
C GLN A 128 25.36 -3.40 -3.06
N LEU A 129 24.46 -3.12 -4.03
CA LEU A 129 24.80 -2.32 -5.21
C LEU A 129 25.32 -0.94 -4.82
N VAL A 130 24.62 -0.24 -3.92
CA VAL A 130 25.03 1.08 -3.42
C VAL A 130 26.38 1.02 -2.71
N ARG A 131 26.61 0.04 -1.83
CA ARG A 131 27.90 -0.11 -1.14
C ARG A 131 29.06 -0.26 -2.12
N HIS A 132 28.90 -1.10 -3.14
CA HIS A 132 29.92 -1.29 -4.17
C HIS A 132 30.07 -0.06 -5.07
N ALA A 133 28.97 0.55 -5.50
CA ALA A 133 28.98 1.72 -6.35
C ALA A 133 29.53 2.97 -5.65
N ASN A 134 29.22 3.19 -4.37
CA ASN A 134 29.78 4.28 -3.56
C ASN A 134 31.30 4.13 -3.39
N THR A 135 31.80 2.89 -3.34
CA THR A 135 33.23 2.59 -3.24
C THR A 135 33.95 2.81 -4.56
N LEU A 136 33.39 2.31 -5.67
CA LEU A 136 34.01 2.36 -6.99
C LEU A 136 33.80 3.68 -7.73
N LYS A 137 32.76 4.44 -7.39
CA LYS A 137 32.30 5.66 -8.07
C LYS A 137 32.38 5.54 -9.60
N PRO A 138 31.69 4.54 -10.19
CA PRO A 138 31.81 4.26 -11.61
C PRO A 138 31.38 5.46 -12.47
N ALA A 139 32.10 5.67 -13.58
CA ALA A 139 31.65 6.55 -14.63
C ALA A 139 30.44 5.95 -15.35
N LEU A 140 29.42 6.76 -15.61
CA LEU A 140 28.26 6.40 -16.40
C LEU A 140 28.58 6.71 -17.88
N PRO A 141 28.64 5.70 -18.76
CA PRO A 141 28.90 5.92 -20.18
C PRO A 141 27.71 6.55 -20.93
N ARG A 142 26.60 6.79 -20.24
CA ARG A 142 25.34 7.27 -20.82
C ARG A 142 25.32 8.78 -21.03
N VAL A 143 24.59 9.19 -22.07
CA VAL A 143 24.16 10.56 -22.29
C VAL A 143 22.70 10.75 -21.87
N TYR A 144 22.45 11.63 -20.90
CA TYR A 144 21.11 12.04 -20.48
C TYR A 144 20.61 13.17 -21.37
N ARG A 145 19.54 12.96 -22.13
CA ARG A 145 18.96 13.97 -23.03
C ARG A 145 17.70 14.57 -22.40
N LEU A 146 17.69 15.89 -22.20
CA LEU A 146 16.53 16.61 -21.68
C LEU A 146 15.62 17.05 -22.83
N ASN A 147 16.21 17.65 -23.87
CA ASN A 147 15.51 17.98 -25.13
C ASN A 147 16.47 17.78 -26.32
N ALA A 148 16.06 18.12 -27.54
CA ALA A 148 16.90 17.96 -28.72
C ALA A 148 18.24 18.72 -28.65
N ARG A 149 18.31 19.82 -27.89
CA ARG A 149 19.49 20.68 -27.76
C ARG A 149 20.33 20.40 -26.50
N ASN A 150 19.69 19.93 -25.44
CA ASN A 150 20.25 19.82 -24.10
C ASN A 150 20.50 18.35 -23.75
N HIS A 151 21.78 18.02 -23.63
CA HIS A 151 22.24 16.68 -23.26
C HIS A 151 23.43 16.77 -22.30
N PHE A 152 23.49 15.84 -21.36
CA PHE A 152 24.54 15.77 -20.35
C PHE A 152 25.24 14.43 -20.45
N SER A 153 26.57 14.46 -20.43
CA SER A 153 27.43 13.29 -20.59
C SER A 153 28.59 13.33 -19.60
N GLY A 154 29.30 12.21 -19.46
CA GLY A 154 30.43 12.11 -18.53
C GLY A 154 30.03 12.11 -17.06
N LEU A 155 28.78 11.75 -16.76
CA LEU A 155 28.29 11.63 -15.39
C LEU A 155 29.03 10.51 -14.66
N ALA A 156 29.30 10.68 -13.37
CA ALA A 156 29.86 9.66 -12.52
C ALA A 156 28.97 9.45 -11.30
N TRP A 157 28.97 8.23 -10.77
CA TRP A 157 28.31 7.95 -9.51
C TRP A 157 29.01 8.70 -8.37
N HIS A 158 28.29 9.55 -7.65
CA HIS A 158 28.84 10.28 -6.51
C HIS A 158 28.50 9.60 -5.19
N ASP A 159 27.21 9.48 -4.90
CA ASP A 159 26.71 8.90 -3.67
C ASP A 159 25.29 8.35 -3.90
N GLY A 160 24.96 7.29 -3.17
CA GLY A 160 23.65 6.68 -3.18
C GLY A 160 23.30 6.13 -1.81
N PHE A 161 22.01 6.01 -1.55
CA PHE A 161 21.50 5.41 -0.34
C PHE A 161 20.22 4.64 -0.63
N VAL A 162 19.94 3.67 0.24
CA VAL A 162 18.74 2.86 0.21
C VAL A 162 18.11 2.92 1.59
N ASP A 163 16.83 3.21 1.62
CA ASP A 163 16.02 3.26 2.81
C ASP A 163 14.78 2.37 2.62
N TYR A 164 14.16 1.97 3.72
CA TYR A 164 12.92 1.20 3.69
C TYR A 164 11.93 1.75 4.71
N ARG A 165 10.66 1.62 4.38
CA ARG A 165 9.54 1.89 5.27
C ARG A 165 8.78 0.61 5.50
N SER A 166 8.54 0.31 6.77
CA SER A 166 7.67 -0.80 7.16
C SER A 166 6.31 -0.29 7.64
N THR A 167 5.32 -1.16 7.56
CA THR A 167 3.96 -0.94 8.04
C THR A 167 3.53 -2.17 8.85
N THR A 168 2.73 -1.96 9.89
CA THR A 168 2.21 -3.07 10.69
C THR A 168 0.87 -3.52 10.12
N ARG A 169 0.78 -4.79 9.71
CA ARG A 169 -0.47 -5.45 9.29
C ARG A 169 -0.52 -6.85 9.88
N PHE A 170 -1.71 -7.37 10.18
CA PHE A 170 -1.88 -8.73 10.73
C PHE A 170 -0.92 -9.03 11.91
N ASP A 171 -0.73 -8.06 12.81
CA ASP A 171 0.15 -8.19 13.98
C ASP A 171 1.65 -8.44 13.65
N ARG A 172 2.08 -8.13 12.42
CA ARG A 172 3.48 -8.22 11.97
C ARG A 172 3.90 -6.97 11.20
N SER A 173 5.19 -6.65 11.25
CA SER A 173 5.78 -5.56 10.47
C SER A 173 6.21 -6.07 9.09
N TYR A 174 5.62 -5.51 8.04
CA TYR A 174 5.93 -5.82 6.65
C TYR A 174 6.60 -4.63 5.96
N TYR A 175 7.45 -4.91 4.98
CA TYR A 175 8.03 -3.88 4.15
C TYR A 175 6.92 -3.35 3.23
N GLU A 176 6.72 -2.04 3.24
CA GLU A 176 5.72 -1.37 2.40
C GLU A 176 6.39 -0.69 1.22
N LYS A 177 7.53 -0.03 1.48
CA LYS A 177 8.21 0.79 0.50
C LYS A 177 9.72 0.72 0.66
N VAL A 178 10.43 0.58 -0.44
CA VAL A 178 11.88 0.70 -0.52
C VAL A 178 12.19 1.94 -1.35
N LEU A 179 12.99 2.85 -0.79
CA LEU A 179 13.42 4.08 -1.44
C LEU A 179 14.90 3.99 -1.75
N PHE A 180 15.23 4.16 -3.02
CA PHE A 180 16.58 4.19 -3.53
C PHE A 180 16.83 5.57 -4.11
N GLN A 181 17.90 6.22 -3.67
CA GLN A 181 18.29 7.53 -4.18
C GLN A 181 19.76 7.56 -4.52
N VAL A 182 20.10 8.18 -5.64
CA VAL A 182 21.46 8.31 -6.14
C VAL A 182 21.68 9.73 -6.64
N ARG A 183 22.91 10.21 -6.50
CA ARG A 183 23.37 11.45 -7.12
C ARG A 183 24.45 11.12 -8.13
N TYR A 184 24.23 11.52 -9.37
CA TYR A 184 25.24 11.47 -10.42
C TYR A 184 25.90 12.83 -10.54
N GLN A 185 27.21 12.91 -10.46
CA GLN A 185 27.95 14.17 -10.59
C GLN A 185 28.56 14.27 -11.99
N ALA A 186 28.35 15.41 -12.64
CA ALA A 186 28.99 15.79 -13.88
C ALA A 186 30.35 16.48 -13.58
N PRO A 187 31.31 16.42 -14.52
CA PRO A 187 32.61 17.08 -14.35
C PRO A 187 32.52 18.61 -14.43
N GLN A 188 31.41 19.15 -14.94
CA GLN A 188 31.16 20.58 -15.08
C GLN A 188 29.70 20.87 -14.73
N PRO A 189 29.38 22.11 -14.32
CA PRO A 189 28.00 22.55 -14.15
C PRO A 189 27.17 22.25 -15.40
N LEU A 190 25.98 21.71 -15.19
CA LEU A 190 25.10 21.31 -16.28
C LEU A 190 24.53 22.59 -16.91
N VAL A 191 24.58 22.68 -18.24
CA VAL A 191 24.08 23.86 -18.96
C VAL A 191 22.95 23.43 -19.89
N ALA A 192 21.77 24.04 -19.72
CA ALA A 192 20.65 23.88 -20.62
C ALA A 192 20.34 25.20 -21.31
N VAL A 193 20.09 25.18 -22.61
CA VAL A 193 19.78 26.36 -23.42
C VAL A 193 18.42 26.15 -24.11
N CYS A 194 17.56 27.16 -24.09
CA CYS A 194 16.32 27.13 -24.88
C CYS A 194 15.93 28.53 -25.41
N PRO A 195 15.04 28.58 -26.41
CA PRO A 195 14.37 29.82 -26.80
C PRO A 195 13.59 30.44 -25.64
N LEU A 196 13.44 31.77 -25.65
CA LEU A 196 12.70 32.49 -24.61
C LEU A 196 11.26 31.97 -24.47
N ASP A 197 10.61 31.65 -25.59
CA ASP A 197 9.24 31.12 -25.64
C ASP A 197 9.11 29.74 -24.95
N GLN A 198 10.19 28.96 -24.91
CA GLN A 198 10.21 27.62 -24.31
C GLN A 198 10.78 27.60 -22.89
N ALA A 199 11.25 28.75 -22.37
CA ALA A 199 11.86 28.84 -21.04
C ALA A 199 10.91 28.38 -19.92
N ALA A 200 9.63 28.72 -20.03
CA ALA A 200 8.62 28.30 -19.05
C ALA A 200 8.38 26.78 -19.06
N ILE A 201 8.42 26.15 -20.25
CA ILE A 201 8.25 24.70 -20.40
C ILE A 201 9.48 23.98 -19.85
N LEU A 202 10.67 24.42 -20.24
CA LEU A 202 11.92 23.83 -19.76
C LEU A 202 12.06 23.96 -18.24
N ARG A 203 11.67 25.10 -17.65
CA ARG A 203 11.67 25.27 -16.19
C ARG A 203 10.75 24.24 -15.51
N LYS A 204 9.55 24.00 -16.04
CA LYS A 204 8.63 22.97 -15.53
C LYS A 204 9.19 21.56 -15.68
N GLU A 205 9.84 21.26 -16.81
CA GLU A 205 10.50 19.97 -17.03
C GLU A 205 11.65 19.74 -16.03
N LEU A 206 12.50 20.77 -15.83
CA LEU A 206 13.59 20.77 -14.86
C LEU A 206 13.08 20.55 -13.42
N GLU A 207 11.98 21.21 -13.06
CA GLU A 207 11.32 21.02 -11.77
C GLU A 207 10.79 19.58 -11.61
N MET A 208 10.16 19.02 -12.65
CA MET A 208 9.67 17.64 -12.66
C MET A 208 10.79 16.61 -12.43
N VAL A 209 11.99 16.89 -12.95
CA VAL A 209 13.17 16.04 -12.77
C VAL A 209 14.00 16.39 -11.53
N ASN A 210 13.51 17.24 -10.63
CA ASN A 210 14.20 17.69 -9.42
C ASN A 210 15.55 18.42 -9.67
N LEU A 211 15.71 19.07 -10.83
CA LEU A 211 16.87 19.91 -11.11
C LEU A 211 16.50 21.38 -10.87
N ARG A 212 17.02 21.94 -9.79
CA ARG A 212 16.83 23.37 -9.47
C ARG A 212 17.79 24.21 -10.31
N VAL A 213 17.27 25.24 -10.94
CA VAL A 213 18.07 26.23 -11.68
C VAL A 213 18.88 27.06 -10.69
N GLN A 214 20.20 27.17 -10.90
CA GLN A 214 21.08 28.03 -10.10
C GLN A 214 21.18 29.43 -10.68
N GLN A 215 21.32 29.55 -12.00
CA GLN A 215 21.44 30.83 -12.70
C GLN A 215 20.69 30.80 -14.03
N GLU A 216 20.12 31.95 -14.40
CA GLU A 216 19.43 32.16 -15.67
C GLU A 216 20.02 33.39 -16.36
N ASP A 217 20.67 33.19 -17.50
CA ASP A 217 21.30 34.26 -18.27
C ASP A 217 20.65 34.37 -19.65
N SER A 218 20.30 35.58 -20.07
CA SER A 218 19.85 35.82 -21.45
C SER A 218 21.04 35.67 -22.39
N THR A 219 20.94 34.76 -23.36
CA THR A 219 22.00 34.47 -24.33
C THR A 219 21.44 34.47 -25.74
N MET A 220 22.31 34.69 -26.74
CA MET A 220 21.93 34.51 -28.12
C MET A 220 22.08 33.03 -28.51
N LEU A 221 21.04 32.47 -29.11
CA LEU A 221 21.08 31.09 -29.60
C LEU A 221 21.97 30.98 -30.85
N PRO A 222 22.57 29.81 -31.10
CA PRO A 222 23.38 29.58 -32.31
C PRO A 222 22.62 29.81 -33.62
N GLU A 223 21.30 29.66 -33.60
CA GLU A 223 20.39 29.84 -34.75
C GLU A 223 19.98 31.31 -34.98
N GLY A 224 20.46 32.24 -34.16
CA GLY A 224 20.11 33.66 -34.25
C GLY A 224 18.75 33.96 -33.63
N GLY A 225 18.74 34.27 -32.33
CA GLY A 225 17.55 34.69 -31.60
C GLY A 225 17.78 34.78 -30.10
N PRO A 226 16.90 35.48 -29.35
CA PRO A 226 17.00 35.56 -27.90
C PRO A 226 16.68 34.19 -27.28
N GLY A 227 17.59 33.71 -26.46
CA GLY A 227 17.45 32.49 -25.68
C GLY A 227 17.81 32.70 -24.22
N LEU A 228 17.55 31.68 -23.43
CA LEU A 228 17.88 31.64 -22.02
C LEU A 228 18.83 30.47 -21.76
N ARG A 229 19.92 30.74 -21.05
CA ARG A 229 20.89 29.77 -20.56
C ARG A 229 20.61 29.50 -19.10
N PHE A 230 20.28 28.26 -18.78
CA PHE A 230 20.11 27.78 -17.42
C PHE A 230 21.40 27.07 -17.00
N THR A 231 22.02 27.57 -15.95
CA THR A 231 23.09 26.86 -15.25
C THR A 231 22.45 26.06 -14.11
N LEU A 232 22.70 24.76 -14.14
CA LEU A 232 22.14 23.76 -13.22
C LEU A 232 23.29 23.19 -12.37
N PRO A 233 22.98 22.63 -11.18
CA PRO A 233 23.94 21.92 -10.37
C PRO A 233 24.61 20.81 -11.17
N GLU A 234 25.88 20.55 -10.89
CA GLU A 234 26.61 19.41 -11.44
C GLU A 234 26.06 18.06 -10.98
N ALA A 235 25.17 18.01 -9.99
CA ALA A 235 24.58 16.78 -9.47
C ALA A 235 23.15 16.54 -9.98
N ILE A 236 22.92 15.40 -10.63
CA ILE A 236 21.60 14.91 -11.05
C ILE A 236 21.08 13.92 -10.00
N PRO A 237 19.96 14.22 -9.30
CA PRO A 237 19.32 13.27 -8.41
C PRO A 237 18.52 12.25 -9.21
N MET A 238 18.73 10.97 -8.92
CA MET A 238 17.91 9.86 -9.38
C MET A 238 17.22 9.23 -8.18
N GLN A 239 15.93 8.93 -8.34
CA GLN A 239 15.12 8.33 -7.30
C GLN A 239 14.37 7.14 -7.89
N LEU A 240 14.37 6.03 -7.17
CA LEU A 240 13.61 4.83 -7.47
C LEU A 240 12.91 4.41 -6.18
N SER A 241 11.59 4.36 -6.19
CA SER A 241 10.82 3.81 -5.08
C SER A 241 10.08 2.58 -5.53
N VAL A 242 10.20 1.49 -4.77
CA VAL A 242 9.44 0.26 -4.97
C VAL A 242 8.42 0.16 -3.85
N GLU A 243 7.14 0.07 -4.20
CA GLU A 243 6.03 0.08 -3.25
C GLU A 243 5.18 -1.17 -3.44
N ALA A 244 4.77 -1.81 -2.33
CA ALA A 244 3.87 -2.95 -2.36
C ALA A 244 2.42 -2.50 -2.50
N ASP A 245 1.81 -2.88 -3.62
CA ASP A 245 0.37 -2.79 -3.85
C ASP A 245 -0.27 -4.11 -3.38
N PHE A 246 -0.63 -4.15 -2.10
CA PHE A 246 -1.24 -5.32 -1.47
C PHE A 246 -2.63 -5.66 -2.01
N ALA A 247 -3.32 -4.70 -2.65
CA ALA A 247 -4.64 -4.91 -3.22
C ALA A 247 -4.56 -5.65 -4.57
N ASN A 248 -3.55 -5.33 -5.38
CA ASN A 248 -3.33 -5.96 -6.69
C ASN A 248 -2.25 -7.04 -6.69
N HIS A 249 -1.72 -7.40 -5.52
CA HIS A 249 -0.61 -8.34 -5.34
C HIS A 249 0.60 -8.05 -6.25
N ALA A 250 0.94 -6.76 -6.36
CA ALA A 250 1.96 -6.28 -7.27
C ALA A 250 2.93 -5.33 -6.59
N LEU A 251 4.13 -5.22 -7.13
CA LEU A 251 5.10 -4.19 -6.78
C LEU A 251 5.05 -3.10 -7.83
N VAL A 252 4.97 -1.86 -7.37
CA VAL A 252 4.97 -0.66 -8.21
C VAL A 252 6.32 0.03 -8.05
N LEU A 253 7.09 0.07 -9.13
CA LEU A 253 8.37 0.77 -9.21
C LEU A 253 8.11 2.15 -9.80
N ARG A 254 8.29 3.20 -9.01
CA ARG A 254 8.27 4.58 -9.48
C ARG A 254 9.69 5.09 -9.58
N CYS A 255 10.10 5.47 -10.77
CA CYS A 255 11.43 5.98 -11.04
C CYS A 255 11.37 7.42 -11.53
N ARG A 256 12.32 8.23 -11.06
CA ARG A 256 12.58 9.59 -11.50
C ARG A 256 14.02 9.66 -11.95
N ASN A 257 14.25 10.03 -13.20
CA ASN A 257 15.57 10.09 -13.84
C ASN A 257 16.31 8.74 -13.93
N ALA A 258 15.58 7.62 -13.83
CA ALA A 258 16.14 6.29 -14.03
C ALA A 258 16.17 5.95 -15.52
N GLY A 259 17.36 5.94 -16.09
CA GLY A 259 17.61 5.64 -17.49
C GLY A 259 17.48 6.84 -18.43
N ALA A 260 16.36 7.57 -18.39
CA ALA A 260 16.16 8.83 -19.10
C ALA A 260 15.62 9.90 -18.14
N PHE A 261 15.70 11.17 -18.52
CA PHE A 261 15.03 12.22 -17.76
C PHE A 261 13.52 12.03 -17.77
N GLY A 262 12.89 12.27 -16.63
CA GLY A 262 11.45 12.20 -16.45
C GLY A 262 11.01 11.17 -15.45
N LEU A 263 9.69 10.92 -15.46
CA LEU A 263 9.00 10.04 -14.55
C LEU A 263 8.59 8.77 -15.30
N SER A 264 8.89 7.61 -14.72
CA SER A 264 8.50 6.31 -15.25
C SER A 264 7.93 5.46 -14.12
N ALA A 265 6.80 4.81 -14.35
CA ALA A 265 6.26 3.83 -13.42
C ALA A 265 6.22 2.45 -14.10
N PHE A 266 6.55 1.42 -13.34
CA PHE A 266 6.49 0.03 -13.77
C PHE A 266 5.77 -0.80 -12.72
N ARG A 267 5.10 -1.87 -13.17
CA ARG A 267 4.41 -2.83 -12.30
C ARG A 267 4.97 -4.23 -12.54
N VAL A 268 5.12 -4.99 -11.46
CA VAL A 268 5.57 -6.38 -11.45
C VAL A 268 4.68 -7.18 -10.52
N ALA A 269 4.24 -8.37 -10.92
CA ALA A 269 3.49 -9.25 -10.03
C ALA A 269 4.38 -9.77 -8.89
N GLY A 270 3.80 -9.96 -7.70
CA GLY A 270 4.48 -10.65 -6.60
C GLY A 270 5.00 -12.02 -7.01
N GLY A 271 6.17 -12.41 -6.48
CA GLY A 271 6.88 -13.64 -6.81
C GLY A 271 7.63 -13.64 -8.13
N ARG A 272 7.59 -12.55 -8.91
CA ARG A 272 8.34 -12.41 -10.18
C ARG A 272 9.67 -11.67 -10.03
N ILE A 273 10.02 -11.26 -8.80
CA ILE A 273 11.33 -10.67 -8.53
C ILE A 273 12.39 -11.76 -8.58
N THR A 274 13.23 -11.70 -9.61
CA THR A 274 14.37 -12.60 -9.77
C THR A 274 15.66 -11.81 -9.73
N ARG A 275 16.78 -12.48 -9.42
CA ARG A 275 18.09 -11.83 -9.44
C ARG A 275 18.42 -11.21 -10.81
N ALA A 276 18.07 -11.90 -11.90
CA ALA A 276 18.27 -11.40 -13.25
C ALA A 276 17.51 -10.08 -13.53
N LEU A 277 16.28 -9.96 -13.01
CA LEU A 277 15.50 -8.71 -13.09
C LEU A 277 16.21 -7.57 -12.36
N LEU A 278 16.68 -7.83 -11.14
CA LEU A 278 17.39 -6.86 -10.31
C LEU A 278 18.74 -6.45 -10.92
N ASP A 279 19.49 -7.41 -11.47
CA ASP A 279 20.73 -7.17 -12.22
C ASP A 279 20.45 -6.30 -13.45
N GLY A 280 19.39 -6.59 -14.20
CA GLY A 280 18.93 -5.77 -15.32
C GLY A 280 18.62 -4.33 -14.92
N ILE A 281 17.90 -4.13 -13.81
CA ILE A 281 17.67 -2.78 -13.26
C ILE A 281 19.00 -2.13 -12.87
N GLY A 282 19.88 -2.85 -12.16
CA GLY A 282 21.20 -2.36 -11.77
C GLY A 282 22.04 -1.88 -12.95
N LEU A 283 22.01 -2.60 -14.09
CA LEU A 283 22.67 -2.19 -15.32
C LEU A 283 22.12 -0.87 -15.87
N VAL A 284 20.80 -0.65 -15.78
CA VAL A 284 20.18 0.63 -16.14
C VAL A 284 20.64 1.75 -15.20
N LEU A 285 20.70 1.50 -13.89
CA LEU A 285 21.14 2.50 -12.90
C LEU A 285 22.62 2.86 -13.05
N LEU A 286 23.44 1.94 -13.54
CA LEU A 286 24.86 2.18 -13.88
C LEU A 286 25.05 2.75 -15.28
N GLY A 287 23.97 3.04 -16.01
CA GLY A 287 24.03 3.60 -17.36
C GLY A 287 24.54 2.64 -18.44
N ARG A 288 24.60 1.33 -18.16
CA ARG A 288 25.08 0.30 -19.09
C ARG A 288 23.98 -0.29 -19.99
N SER A 289 22.70 -0.11 -19.64
CA SER A 289 21.55 -0.59 -20.42
C SER A 289 20.46 0.45 -20.54
N ASP A 290 20.06 0.83 -21.76
CA ASP A 290 19.07 1.90 -21.99
C ASP A 290 17.63 1.47 -21.74
N ALA A 291 17.36 0.16 -21.83
CA ALA A 291 16.04 -0.41 -21.64
C ALA A 291 15.90 -1.04 -20.26
N MET A 292 14.78 -0.73 -19.60
CA MET A 292 14.30 -1.48 -18.46
C MET A 292 13.97 -2.92 -18.88
N PRO A 293 14.13 -3.92 -17.99
CA PRO A 293 13.84 -5.32 -18.30
C PRO A 293 12.39 -5.52 -18.79
N LYS A 294 12.18 -6.47 -19.71
CA LYS A 294 10.89 -6.68 -20.39
C LYS A 294 9.78 -7.17 -19.44
N GLU A 295 10.19 -7.73 -18.31
CA GLU A 295 9.31 -8.21 -17.25
C GLU A 295 8.60 -7.06 -16.53
N LEU A 296 9.13 -5.84 -16.63
CA LEU A 296 8.54 -4.62 -16.08
C LEU A 296 7.45 -4.09 -17.02
N GLN A 297 6.19 -4.19 -16.61
CA GLN A 297 5.10 -3.59 -17.37
C GLN A 297 5.06 -2.09 -17.11
N ARG A 298 5.28 -1.27 -18.14
CA ARG A 298 5.23 0.20 -18.01
C ARG A 298 3.77 0.64 -17.77
N VAL A 299 3.57 1.39 -16.69
CA VAL A 299 2.26 1.95 -16.31
C VAL A 299 2.33 3.48 -16.43
N PRO A 300 1.27 4.16 -16.89
CA PRO A 300 1.23 5.62 -16.85
C PRO A 300 1.38 6.12 -15.42
N TYR A 301 2.32 7.04 -15.20
CA TYR A 301 2.65 7.59 -13.88
C TYR A 301 1.45 8.24 -13.17
N GLN A 302 0.45 8.73 -13.91
CA GLN A 302 -0.75 9.40 -13.39
C GLN A 302 -1.84 8.45 -12.84
N ARG A 303 -1.72 7.13 -12.96
CA ARG A 303 -2.79 6.17 -12.55
C ARG A 303 -2.57 5.52 -11.18
N LEU A 304 -1.73 6.11 -10.33
CA LEU A 304 -1.34 5.50 -9.05
C LEU A 304 -1.56 6.50 -7.91
N ASP A 305 -2.82 6.93 -7.78
CA ASP A 305 -3.38 7.60 -6.60
C ASP A 305 -4.47 6.71 -6.01
#